data_AF-A0AA92H0M3-F1
#
_entry.id   AF-A0AA92H0M3-F1
#
_cell.length_a   1.000
_cell.length_b   1.000
_cell.length_c   1.000
_cell.angle_alpha   90.00
_cell.angle_beta   90.00
_cell.angle_gamma   90.00
#
_symmetry.space_group_name_H-M   'P 1'
#
loop_
_entity.id
_entity.type
_entity.pdbx_description
1 polymer ?
#
loop_
_entity_poly.entity_id
_entity_poly.type
_entity_poly.pdbx_seq_one_letter_code
_entity_poly.pdbx_strand_id
1 'polypeptide(L)'
;MKLYLQGDRGKALCEHCQQVVGITYTRRDVPFSDGNGQAREILVGVCDQCATTVAIPPQSTPAIKEARRQQLTSIEARLPAVYLDVLDAAMHSVAEDAGVQMRKLFFSYYFSAPLVPALEQVHDGFAQYLAQQAEVRQIPAVNAMKRLSLKVNHYVAEDLARLLQATRMTQTELLKSLIAQIRLDVLEGGNPAVIADLRQLVRLGL
;
A
#
# COMPACT_ATOMS: atom_id res chain seq x y z
N MET A 1 -17.64 24.80 -15.85
CA MET A 1 -17.56 24.76 -14.37
C MET A 1 -17.13 26.14 -13.88
N LYS A 2 -17.82 26.72 -12.88
CA LYS A 2 -17.34 27.93 -12.21
C LYS A 2 -16.29 27.53 -11.17
N LEU A 3 -15.15 28.22 -11.14
CA LEU A 3 -14.15 28.07 -10.08
C LEU A 3 -14.47 29.01 -8.93
N TYR A 4 -14.39 28.49 -7.72
CA TYR A 4 -14.56 29.28 -6.49
C TYR A 4 -13.20 29.58 -5.85
N LEU A 5 -13.05 30.75 -5.26
CA LEU A 5 -11.88 31.16 -4.49
C LEU A 5 -12.21 31.21 -3.00
N GLN A 6 -11.18 31.14 -2.16
CA GLN A 6 -11.35 31.39 -0.74
C GLN A 6 -11.81 32.84 -0.52
N GLY A 7 -12.84 33.02 0.30
CA GLY A 7 -13.51 34.30 0.51
C GLY A 7 -14.68 34.56 -0.44
N ASP A 8 -14.89 33.75 -1.49
CA ASP A 8 -16.08 33.87 -2.32
C ASP A 8 -17.34 33.70 -1.49
N ARG A 9 -18.40 34.43 -1.85
CA ARG A 9 -19.70 34.39 -1.17
C ARG A 9 -20.78 33.77 -2.05
N GLY A 10 -21.76 33.16 -1.41
CA GLY A 10 -22.90 32.54 -2.08
C GLY A 10 -24.10 32.36 -1.15
N LYS A 11 -25.04 31.53 -1.57
CA LYS A 11 -26.17 31.08 -0.75
C LYS A 11 -26.30 29.56 -0.84
N ALA A 12 -26.67 28.92 0.27
CA ALA A 12 -26.98 27.49 0.31
C ALA A 12 -28.06 27.21 1.36
N LEU A 13 -28.71 26.05 1.28
CA LEU A 13 -29.57 25.55 2.34
C LEU A 13 -28.69 25.01 3.48
N CYS A 14 -28.94 25.46 4.70
CA CYS A 14 -28.25 24.92 5.88
C CYS A 14 -29.19 24.00 6.66
N GLU A 15 -28.80 22.73 6.81
CA GLU A 15 -29.58 21.75 7.58
C GLU A 15 -29.61 22.07 9.08
N HIS A 16 -28.61 22.78 9.61
CA HIS A 16 -28.60 23.18 11.02
C HIS A 16 -29.52 24.38 11.28
N CYS A 17 -29.50 25.39 10.40
CA CYS A 17 -30.35 26.59 10.53
C CYS A 17 -31.75 26.40 9.93
N GLN A 18 -31.99 25.33 9.16
CA GLN A 18 -33.26 25.01 8.49
C GLN A 18 -33.75 26.14 7.54
N GLN A 19 -32.83 26.88 6.93
CA GLN A 19 -33.14 27.98 6.02
C GLN A 19 -32.04 28.21 4.98
N VAL A 20 -32.34 29.00 3.94
CA VAL A 20 -31.33 29.49 2.99
C VAL A 20 -30.48 30.55 3.68
N VAL A 21 -29.17 30.32 3.76
CA VAL A 21 -28.21 31.18 4.44
C VAL A 21 -27.17 31.74 3.47
N GLY A 22 -26.54 32.85 3.86
CA GLY A 22 -25.27 33.27 3.27
C GLY A 22 -24.18 32.25 3.59
N ILE A 23 -23.30 32.03 2.62
CA ILE A 23 -22.11 31.20 2.80
C ILE A 23 -20.86 31.93 2.35
N THR A 24 -19.75 31.64 3.03
CA THR A 24 -18.41 32.06 2.64
C THR A 24 -17.53 30.83 2.39
N TYR A 25 -16.83 30.80 1.25
CA TYR A 25 -15.91 29.70 0.93
C TYR A 25 -14.60 29.81 1.72
N THR A 26 -14.22 28.75 2.42
CA THR A 26 -12.99 28.67 3.21
C THR A 26 -12.36 27.28 3.14
N ARG A 27 -11.11 27.14 3.57
CA ARG A 27 -10.40 25.86 3.66
C ARG A 27 -10.68 25.21 5.01
N ARG A 28 -11.12 23.95 5.00
CA ARG A 28 -11.35 23.17 6.22
C ARG A 28 -11.08 21.70 5.99
N ASP A 29 -10.82 21.00 7.09
CA ASP A 29 -10.92 19.56 7.18
C ASP A 29 -12.38 19.15 7.28
N VAL A 30 -12.81 18.20 6.45
CA VAL A 30 -14.18 17.68 6.44
C VAL A 30 -14.19 16.18 6.72
N PRO A 31 -14.73 15.74 7.86
CA PRO A 31 -14.87 14.31 8.15
C PRO A 31 -15.85 13.66 7.17
N PHE A 32 -15.60 12.39 6.83
CA PHE A 32 -16.56 11.62 6.05
C PHE A 32 -17.76 11.22 6.91
N SER A 33 -18.94 11.14 6.28
CA SER A 33 -20.21 10.83 6.97
C SER A 33 -20.24 9.42 7.58
N ASP A 34 -19.40 8.51 7.08
CA ASP A 34 -19.20 7.16 7.61
C ASP A 34 -18.27 7.11 8.83
N GLY A 35 -17.74 8.27 9.26
CA GLY A 35 -16.81 8.42 10.38
C GLY A 35 -15.38 7.96 10.11
N ASN A 36 -15.08 7.43 8.91
CA ASN A 36 -13.81 6.78 8.61
C ASN A 36 -12.91 7.64 7.74
N GLY A 37 -12.33 8.68 8.34
CA GLY A 37 -11.36 9.58 7.70
C GLY A 37 -11.90 10.98 7.45
N GLN A 38 -11.06 11.83 6.85
CA GLN A 38 -11.41 13.21 6.53
C GLN A 38 -10.67 13.68 5.28
N ALA A 39 -11.31 14.52 4.48
CA ALA A 39 -10.64 15.29 3.44
C ALA A 39 -10.02 16.54 4.06
N ARG A 40 -8.69 16.66 4.01
CA ARG A 40 -7.97 17.76 4.64
C ARG A 40 -7.85 18.98 3.75
N GLU A 41 -7.96 20.17 4.34
CA GLU A 41 -7.69 21.45 3.68
C GLU A 41 -8.42 21.63 2.32
N ILE A 42 -9.67 21.17 2.23
CA ILE A 42 -10.49 21.31 1.02
C ILE A 42 -11.30 22.60 1.07
N LEU A 43 -11.60 23.17 -0.10
CA LEU A 43 -12.47 24.34 -0.18
C LEU A 43 -13.91 23.92 0.11
N VAL A 44 -14.59 24.65 1.00
CA VAL A 44 -15.97 24.40 1.42
C VAL A 44 -16.73 25.70 1.64
N GLY A 45 -18.03 25.70 1.37
CA GLY A 45 -18.94 26.78 1.75
C GLY A 45 -19.41 26.59 3.18
N VAL A 46 -19.16 27.59 4.03
CA VAL A 46 -19.52 27.60 5.45
C VAL A 46 -20.68 28.54 5.68
N CYS A 47 -21.67 28.11 6.46
CA CYS A 47 -22.80 28.94 6.89
C CYS A 47 -22.31 30.14 7.70
N ASP A 48 -22.67 31.35 7.28
CA ASP A 48 -22.26 32.58 7.97
C ASP A 48 -22.93 32.74 9.36
N GLN A 49 -23.95 31.94 9.69
CA GLN A 49 -24.69 32.01 10.96
C GLN A 49 -24.20 30.99 12.01
N CYS A 50 -24.06 29.71 11.64
CA CYS A 50 -23.72 28.62 12.58
C CYS A 50 -22.35 28.00 12.34
N ALA A 51 -21.59 28.52 11.36
CA ALA A 51 -20.27 28.04 10.98
C ALA A 51 -20.21 26.56 10.53
N THR A 52 -21.33 25.91 10.23
CA THR A 52 -21.36 24.53 9.69
C THR A 52 -20.95 24.53 8.21
N THR A 53 -20.24 23.49 7.78
CA THR A 53 -19.99 23.23 6.35
C THR A 53 -21.29 22.80 5.67
N VAL A 54 -21.73 23.56 4.66
CA VAL A 54 -23.03 23.35 4.00
C VAL A 54 -22.92 23.17 2.48
N ALA A 55 -21.75 23.41 1.89
CA ALA A 55 -21.51 23.18 0.48
C ALA A 55 -20.05 22.75 0.24
N ILE A 56 -19.84 21.92 -0.79
CA ILE A 56 -18.51 21.57 -1.28
C ILE A 56 -18.50 21.78 -2.80
N PRO A 57 -17.67 22.67 -3.34
CA PRO A 57 -17.60 22.91 -4.77
C PRO A 57 -16.96 21.71 -5.51
N PRO A 58 -17.33 21.45 -6.79
CA PRO A 58 -16.82 20.31 -7.56
C PRO A 58 -15.28 20.26 -7.70
N GLN A 59 -14.59 21.40 -7.60
CA GLN A 59 -13.13 21.47 -7.61
C GLN A 59 -12.45 20.79 -6.39
N SER A 60 -13.19 20.55 -5.31
CA SER A 60 -12.70 19.81 -4.14
C SER A 60 -12.90 18.29 -4.29
N THR A 61 -13.64 17.82 -5.30
CA THR A 61 -13.91 16.40 -5.52
C THR A 61 -12.64 15.55 -5.71
N PRO A 62 -11.59 15.98 -6.42
CA PRO A 62 -10.35 15.20 -6.52
C PRO A 62 -9.68 14.95 -5.15
N ALA A 63 -9.61 15.97 -4.30
CA ALA A 63 -9.03 15.85 -2.95
C ALA A 63 -9.86 14.93 -2.04
N ILE A 64 -11.18 14.99 -2.14
CA ILE A 64 -12.09 14.07 -1.44
C ILE A 64 -11.89 12.63 -1.93
N LYS A 65 -11.80 12.44 -3.25
CA LYS A 65 -11.58 11.11 -3.86
C LYS A 65 -10.24 10.52 -3.42
N GLU A 66 -9.20 11.34 -3.36
CA GLU A 66 -7.89 10.95 -2.87
C GLU A 66 -7.93 10.57 -1.39
N ALA A 67 -8.53 11.40 -0.54
CA ALA A 67 -8.71 11.10 0.88
C ALA A 67 -9.57 9.83 1.12
N ARG A 68 -10.54 9.52 0.25
CA ARG A 68 -11.27 8.23 0.28
C ARG A 68 -10.41 7.04 -0.19
N ARG A 69 -9.57 7.23 -1.22
CA ARG A 69 -8.62 6.20 -1.70
C ARG A 69 -7.52 5.90 -0.69
N GLN A 70 -7.21 6.84 0.20
CA GLN A 70 -6.25 6.71 1.28
C GLN A 70 -6.73 5.82 2.45
N GLN A 71 -7.86 5.12 2.34
CA GLN A 71 -8.12 3.93 3.17
C GLN A 71 -7.14 2.82 2.79
N LEU A 72 -5.91 2.94 3.29
CA LEU A 72 -4.86 1.97 3.07
C LEU A 72 -5.17 0.69 3.87
N THR A 73 -5.23 -0.43 3.18
CA THR A 73 -5.32 -1.75 3.80
C THR A 73 -3.96 -2.11 4.39
N SER A 74 -3.96 -2.72 5.58
CA SER A 74 -2.72 -3.17 6.23
C SER A 74 -2.48 -4.63 5.87
N ILE A 75 -1.33 -4.93 5.26
CA ILE A 75 -0.83 -6.29 5.11
C ILE A 75 0.16 -6.52 6.24
N GLU A 76 -0.08 -7.55 7.05
CA GLU A 76 0.67 -7.84 8.27
C GLU A 76 1.06 -9.32 8.28
N ALA A 77 2.32 -9.61 8.58
CA ALA A 77 2.79 -10.98 8.75
C ALA A 77 3.96 -11.02 9.74
N ARG A 78 4.16 -12.18 10.36
CA ARG A 78 5.35 -12.48 11.15
C ARG A 78 6.11 -13.62 10.48
N LEU A 79 7.32 -13.32 10.03
CA LEU A 79 8.13 -14.21 9.19
C LEU A 79 9.47 -14.49 9.87
N PRO A 80 10.14 -15.63 9.59
CA PRO A 80 11.53 -15.81 10.00
C PRO A 80 12.38 -14.67 9.46
N ALA A 81 13.28 -14.13 10.28
CA ALA A 81 14.06 -12.93 9.99
C ALA A 81 14.81 -13.05 8.65
N VAL A 82 15.35 -14.24 8.38
CA VAL A 82 16.07 -14.56 7.14
C VAL A 82 15.26 -14.29 5.88
N TYR A 83 13.93 -14.45 5.90
CA TYR A 83 13.10 -14.12 4.73
C TYR A 83 13.13 -12.61 4.44
N LEU A 84 13.05 -11.78 5.49
CA LEU A 84 13.15 -10.33 5.31
C LEU A 84 14.57 -9.92 4.94
N ASP A 85 15.58 -10.59 5.48
CA ASP A 85 16.98 -10.32 5.14
C ASP A 85 17.26 -10.66 3.66
N VAL A 86 16.69 -11.75 3.13
CA VAL A 86 16.74 -12.08 1.70
C VAL A 86 15.99 -11.07 0.84
N LEU A 87 14.79 -10.64 1.26
CA LEU A 87 14.05 -9.60 0.55
C LEU A 87 14.87 -8.30 0.49
N ASP A 88 15.46 -7.87 1.60
CA ASP A 88 16.28 -6.66 1.66
C ASP A 88 17.55 -6.79 0.79
N ALA A 89 18.20 -7.95 0.79
CA ALA A 89 19.34 -8.22 -0.08
C ALA A 89 18.95 -8.16 -1.57
N ALA A 90 17.81 -8.75 -1.94
CA ALA A 90 17.28 -8.69 -3.30
C ALA A 90 17.00 -7.23 -3.71
N MET A 91 16.33 -6.44 -2.87
CA MET A 91 16.06 -5.04 -3.14
C MET A 91 17.35 -4.24 -3.37
N HIS A 92 18.33 -4.39 -2.47
CA HIS A 92 19.62 -3.70 -2.57
C HIS A 92 20.39 -4.07 -3.84
N SER A 93 20.30 -5.33 -4.29
CA SER A 93 20.94 -5.77 -5.54
C SER A 93 20.28 -5.17 -6.80
N VAL A 94 19.00 -4.83 -6.75
CA VAL A 94 18.29 -4.16 -7.85
C VAL A 94 18.67 -2.68 -7.90
N ALA A 95 18.70 -2.01 -6.75
CA ALA A 95 19.08 -0.62 -6.58
C ALA A 95 19.69 -0.40 -5.19
N GLU A 96 20.89 0.18 -5.15
CA GLU A 96 21.72 0.28 -3.94
C GLU A 96 21.03 1.07 -2.81
N ASP A 97 20.19 2.03 -3.17
CA ASP A 97 19.40 2.91 -2.30
C ASP A 97 18.01 2.35 -1.93
N ALA A 98 17.66 1.15 -2.40
CA ALA A 98 16.38 0.51 -2.08
C ALA A 98 16.35 0.04 -0.61
N GLY A 99 15.73 0.86 0.25
CA GLY A 99 15.50 0.53 1.66
C GLY A 99 14.18 -0.19 1.94
N VAL A 100 13.91 -0.43 3.23
CA VAL A 100 12.72 -1.13 3.73
C VAL A 100 11.39 -0.51 3.24
N GLN A 101 11.37 0.80 2.98
CA GLN A 101 10.22 1.51 2.42
C GLN A 101 9.79 0.96 1.04
N MET A 102 10.70 0.32 0.30
CA MET A 102 10.47 -0.21 -1.04
C MET A 102 9.89 -1.63 -1.03
N ARG A 103 9.80 -2.31 0.12
CA ARG A 103 9.23 -3.68 0.20
C ARG A 103 7.83 -3.75 -0.40
N LYS A 104 7.00 -2.71 -0.17
CA LYS A 104 5.67 -2.61 -0.76
C LYS A 104 5.72 -2.69 -2.29
N LEU A 105 6.66 -1.99 -2.90
CA LEU A 105 6.79 -1.89 -4.36
C LEU A 105 7.17 -3.24 -4.96
N PHE A 106 8.13 -3.94 -4.35
CA PHE A 106 8.49 -5.30 -4.74
C PHE A 106 7.29 -6.24 -4.63
N PHE A 107 6.62 -6.28 -3.48
CA PHE A 107 5.42 -7.12 -3.34
C PHE A 107 4.32 -6.74 -4.34
N SER A 108 4.11 -5.44 -4.61
CA SER A 108 3.09 -4.99 -5.56
C SER A 108 3.37 -5.47 -6.98
N TYR A 109 4.65 -5.49 -7.41
CA TYR A 109 5.05 -6.06 -8.70
C TYR A 109 4.59 -7.53 -8.78
N TYR A 110 4.95 -8.33 -7.78
CA TYR A 110 4.62 -9.75 -7.75
C TYR A 110 3.13 -10.05 -7.52
N PHE A 111 2.39 -9.17 -6.83
CA PHE A 111 0.94 -9.31 -6.68
C PHE A 111 0.22 -9.09 -8.01
N SER A 112 0.71 -8.15 -8.82
CA SER A 112 0.13 -7.81 -10.12
C SER A 112 0.54 -8.75 -11.26
N ALA A 113 1.66 -9.48 -11.09
CA ALA A 113 2.18 -10.38 -12.09
C ALA A 113 1.28 -11.62 -12.30
N PRO A 114 1.32 -12.25 -13.48
CA PRO A 114 0.69 -13.55 -13.69
C PRO A 114 1.17 -14.57 -12.65
N LEU A 115 0.27 -15.46 -12.24
CA LEU A 115 0.59 -16.48 -11.24
C LEU A 115 1.79 -17.31 -11.70
N VAL A 116 2.85 -17.28 -10.91
CA VAL A 116 4.02 -18.14 -11.13
C VAL A 116 3.62 -19.57 -10.75
N PRO A 117 3.72 -20.55 -11.68
CA PRO A 117 3.49 -21.94 -11.35
C PRO A 117 4.45 -22.40 -10.23
N ALA A 118 3.98 -23.29 -9.36
CA ALA A 118 4.81 -23.95 -8.35
C ALA A 118 5.45 -23.04 -7.27
N LEU A 119 4.81 -21.90 -6.94
CA LEU A 119 5.24 -21.02 -5.82
C LEU A 119 5.49 -21.78 -4.50
N GLU A 120 4.64 -22.77 -4.20
CA GLU A 120 4.80 -23.61 -3.00
C GLU A 120 6.10 -24.43 -3.05
N GLN A 121 6.42 -25.01 -4.20
CA GLN A 121 7.64 -25.80 -4.38
C GLN A 121 8.89 -24.92 -4.28
N VAL A 122 8.82 -23.69 -4.79
CA VAL A 122 9.90 -22.70 -4.67
C VAL A 122 10.14 -22.34 -3.20
N HIS A 123 9.07 -22.15 -2.41
CA HIS A 123 9.15 -21.96 -0.97
C HIS A 123 9.77 -23.16 -0.25
N ASP A 124 9.27 -24.37 -0.54
CA ASP A 124 9.72 -25.58 0.14
C ASP A 124 11.20 -25.85 -0.13
N GLY A 125 11.65 -25.67 -1.38
CA GLY A 125 13.07 -25.75 -1.74
C GLY A 125 13.91 -24.72 -0.98
N PHE A 126 13.42 -23.50 -0.81
CA PHE A 126 14.12 -22.49 0.00
C PHE A 126 14.20 -22.87 1.48
N ALA A 127 13.09 -23.33 2.05
CA ALA A 127 13.03 -23.74 3.45
C ALA A 127 13.97 -24.92 3.72
N GLN A 128 14.03 -25.91 2.81
CA GLN A 128 14.95 -27.03 2.88
C GLN A 128 16.41 -26.58 2.78
N TYR A 129 16.73 -25.68 1.85
CA TYR A 129 18.07 -25.11 1.75
C TYR A 129 18.50 -24.43 3.06
N LEU A 130 17.63 -23.61 3.66
CA LEU A 130 17.93 -22.96 4.94
C LEU A 130 18.17 -23.97 6.07
N ALA A 131 17.36 -25.03 6.14
CA ALA A 131 17.52 -26.09 7.13
C ALA A 131 18.87 -26.82 6.96
N GLN A 132 19.23 -27.17 5.72
CA GLN A 132 20.52 -27.80 5.40
C GLN A 132 21.70 -26.90 5.77
N GLN A 133 21.61 -25.59 5.47
CA GLN A 133 22.66 -24.64 5.84
C GLN A 133 22.82 -24.50 7.36
N ALA A 134 21.72 -24.54 8.11
CA ALA A 134 21.79 -24.51 9.56
C ALA A 134 22.46 -25.77 10.13
N GLU A 135 22.10 -26.95 9.59
CA GLU A 135 22.69 -28.23 9.99
C GLU A 135 24.20 -28.30 9.70
N VAL A 136 24.62 -27.98 8.46
CA VAL A 136 26.03 -27.97 8.05
C VAL A 136 26.87 -27.03 8.92
N ARG A 137 26.31 -25.88 9.30
CA ARG A 137 27.00 -24.87 10.13
C ARG A 137 26.85 -25.13 11.63
N GLN A 138 26.15 -26.20 12.02
CA GLN A 138 25.84 -26.54 13.43
C GLN A 138 25.17 -25.37 14.18
N ILE A 139 24.36 -24.59 13.45
CA ILE A 139 23.61 -23.48 14.02
C ILE A 139 22.34 -24.06 14.66
N PRO A 140 22.10 -23.84 15.97
CA PRO A 140 20.84 -24.25 16.58
C PRO A 140 19.68 -23.61 15.82
N ALA A 141 18.49 -24.22 15.79
CA ALA A 141 17.34 -23.65 15.07
C ALA A 141 17.00 -22.24 15.59
N VAL A 142 17.58 -21.20 14.98
CA VAL A 142 17.36 -19.81 15.37
C VAL A 142 16.06 -19.37 14.74
N ASN A 143 15.00 -19.39 15.55
CA ASN A 143 13.65 -18.98 15.17
C ASN A 143 13.44 -17.47 15.32
N ALA A 144 14.44 -16.65 14.97
CA ALA A 144 14.28 -15.21 15.05
C ALA A 144 13.16 -14.79 14.08
N MET A 145 12.11 -14.17 14.60
CA MET A 145 10.95 -13.74 13.81
C MET A 145 10.91 -12.23 13.72
N LYS A 146 10.71 -11.68 12.52
CA LYS A 146 10.50 -10.25 12.27
C LYS A 146 9.08 -10.01 11.76
N ARG A 147 8.53 -8.84 12.09
CA ARG A 147 7.23 -8.39 11.58
C ARG A 147 7.42 -7.70 10.22
N LEU A 148 6.57 -8.05 9.27
CA LEU A 148 6.34 -7.32 8.03
C LEU A 148 5.01 -6.56 8.18
N SER A 149 5.05 -5.25 7.94
CA SER A 149 3.86 -4.39 7.93
C SER A 149 3.94 -3.50 6.69
N LEU A 150 2.90 -3.53 5.86
CA LEU A 150 2.79 -2.74 4.64
C LEU A 150 1.42 -2.07 4.59
N LYS A 151 1.39 -0.81 4.11
CA LYS A 151 0.14 -0.08 3.85
C LYS A 151 -0.09 0.01 2.35
N VAL A 152 -1.14 -0.63 1.87
CA VAL A 152 -1.43 -0.77 0.44
C VAL A 152 -2.74 -0.11 0.06
N ASN A 153 -2.86 0.33 -1.19
CA ASN A 153 -4.15 0.81 -1.71
C ASN A 153 -5.04 -0.38 -2.06
N HIS A 154 -6.31 -0.11 -2.39
CA HIS A 154 -7.27 -1.16 -2.67
C HIS A 154 -6.88 -2.05 -3.87
N TYR A 155 -6.24 -1.51 -4.92
CA TYR A 155 -5.82 -2.29 -6.09
C TYR A 155 -4.81 -3.38 -5.70
N VAL A 156 -3.79 -3.02 -4.93
CA VAL A 156 -2.77 -3.96 -4.45
C VAL A 156 -3.38 -4.97 -3.46
N ALA A 157 -4.37 -4.57 -2.67
CA ALA A 157 -5.11 -5.49 -1.78
C ALA A 157 -5.97 -6.49 -2.58
N GLU A 158 -6.62 -6.06 -3.66
CA GLU A 158 -7.38 -6.92 -4.58
C GLU A 158 -6.46 -7.93 -5.29
N ASP A 159 -5.29 -7.49 -5.75
CA ASP A 159 -4.28 -8.36 -6.35
C ASP A 159 -3.80 -9.44 -5.36
N LEU A 160 -3.50 -9.06 -4.12
CA LEU A 160 -3.16 -10.01 -3.06
C LEU A 160 -4.31 -11.00 -2.80
N ALA A 161 -5.55 -10.52 -2.70
CA ALA A 161 -6.72 -11.36 -2.46
C ALA A 161 -6.92 -12.38 -3.60
N ARG A 162 -6.70 -11.96 -4.85
CA ARG A 162 -6.75 -12.85 -6.02
C ARG A 162 -5.71 -13.96 -5.91
N LEU A 163 -4.48 -13.63 -5.53
CA LEU A 163 -3.43 -14.62 -5.35
C LEU A 163 -3.75 -15.61 -4.23
N LEU A 164 -4.23 -15.13 -3.08
CA LEU A 164 -4.62 -16.00 -1.96
C LEU A 164 -5.71 -17.00 -2.36
N GLN A 165 -6.69 -16.55 -3.15
CA GLN A 165 -7.75 -17.44 -3.66
C GLN A 165 -7.20 -18.46 -4.66
N ALA A 166 -6.31 -18.03 -5.57
CA ALA A 166 -5.74 -18.88 -6.60
C ALA A 166 -4.80 -19.95 -6.03
N THR A 167 -3.98 -19.60 -5.03
CA THR A 167 -3.01 -20.51 -4.43
C THR A 167 -3.57 -21.31 -3.27
N ARG A 168 -4.67 -20.86 -2.65
CA ARG A 168 -5.22 -21.39 -1.40
C ARG A 168 -4.26 -21.33 -0.20
N MET A 169 -3.21 -20.51 -0.30
CA MET A 169 -2.26 -20.27 0.78
C MET A 169 -2.81 -19.27 1.80
N THR A 170 -2.32 -19.35 3.04
CA THR A 170 -2.44 -18.23 3.98
C THR A 170 -1.61 -17.04 3.50
N GLN A 171 -1.93 -15.84 4.00
CA GLN A 171 -1.15 -14.63 3.71
C GLN A 171 0.34 -14.80 4.05
N THR A 172 0.64 -15.43 5.18
CA THR A 172 2.03 -15.66 5.62
C THR A 172 2.76 -16.61 4.68
N GLU A 173 2.13 -17.72 4.26
CA GLU A 173 2.72 -18.66 3.31
C GLU A 173 2.96 -18.00 1.95
N LEU A 174 1.96 -17.29 1.41
CA LEU A 174 2.11 -16.59 0.14
C LEU A 174 3.27 -15.59 0.19
N LEU A 175 3.40 -14.80 1.26
CA LEU A 175 4.50 -13.85 1.40
C LEU A 175 5.86 -14.55 1.47
N LYS A 176 5.97 -15.70 2.14
CA LYS A 176 7.20 -16.51 2.14
C LYS A 176 7.53 -17.01 0.73
N SER A 177 6.55 -17.55 0.02
CA SER A 177 6.72 -18.06 -1.33
C SER A 177 7.13 -16.97 -2.32
N LEU A 178 6.55 -15.77 -2.21
CA LEU A 178 6.95 -14.64 -3.04
C LEU A 178 8.36 -14.16 -2.73
N ILE A 179 8.78 -14.11 -1.46
CA ILE A 179 10.17 -13.82 -1.11
C ILE A 179 11.11 -14.89 -1.68
N ALA A 180 10.74 -16.16 -1.60
CA ALA A 180 11.52 -17.26 -2.18
C ALA A 180 11.63 -17.13 -3.71
N GLN A 181 10.57 -16.67 -4.38
CA GLN A 181 10.57 -16.37 -5.81
C GLN A 181 11.43 -15.16 -6.16
N ILE A 182 11.30 -14.06 -5.41
CA ILE A 182 12.15 -12.85 -5.56
C ILE A 182 13.62 -13.21 -5.50
N ARG A 183 14.01 -14.07 -4.55
CA ARG A 183 15.37 -14.58 -4.44
C ARG A 183 15.85 -15.25 -5.73
N LEU A 184 15.04 -16.10 -6.36
CA LEU A 184 15.41 -16.74 -7.62
C LEU A 184 15.52 -15.71 -8.75
N ASP A 185 14.50 -14.86 -8.88
CA ASP A 185 14.41 -13.88 -9.97
C ASP A 185 15.46 -12.76 -9.87
N VAL A 186 16.03 -12.52 -8.69
CA VAL A 186 16.93 -11.38 -8.46
C VAL A 186 18.34 -11.82 -8.06
N LEU A 187 18.48 -12.80 -7.17
CA LEU A 187 19.77 -13.19 -6.58
C LEU A 187 20.37 -14.44 -7.23
N GLU A 188 19.58 -15.49 -7.44
CA GLU A 188 20.07 -16.82 -7.89
C GLU A 188 19.89 -17.01 -9.39
N GLY A 189 20.77 -16.37 -10.18
CA GLY A 189 20.77 -16.51 -11.64
C GLY A 189 19.96 -15.45 -12.38
N GLY A 190 19.11 -14.70 -11.67
CA GLY A 190 18.57 -13.39 -12.06
C GLY A 190 17.78 -13.36 -13.37
N ASN A 191 16.48 -13.07 -13.32
CA ASN A 191 15.69 -12.78 -14.51
C ASN A 191 15.93 -11.31 -14.96
N PRO A 192 16.61 -11.07 -16.09
CA PRO A 192 16.99 -9.71 -16.48
C PRO A 192 15.79 -8.79 -16.73
N ALA A 193 14.67 -9.35 -17.20
CA ALA A 193 13.43 -8.58 -17.42
C ALA A 193 12.82 -8.14 -16.09
N VAL A 194 12.69 -9.06 -15.13
CA VAL A 194 12.18 -8.75 -13.79
C VAL A 194 13.06 -7.72 -13.09
N ILE A 195 14.39 -7.87 -13.16
CA ILE A 195 15.33 -6.90 -12.57
C ILE A 195 15.19 -5.53 -13.24
N ALA A 196 15.03 -5.47 -14.57
CA ALA A 196 14.84 -4.21 -15.28
C ALA A 196 13.53 -3.52 -14.87
N ASP A 197 12.43 -4.27 -14.80
CA ASP A 197 11.12 -3.75 -14.37
C ASP A 197 11.18 -3.22 -12.93
N LEU A 198 11.70 -4.03 -11.99
CA LEU A 198 11.83 -3.63 -10.59
C LEU A 198 12.73 -2.40 -10.45
N ARG A 199 13.83 -2.31 -11.20
CA ARG A 199 14.71 -1.13 -11.20
C ARG A 199 13.99 0.12 -11.73
N GLN A 200 13.19 -0.02 -12.79
CA GLN A 200 12.38 1.08 -13.29
C GLN A 200 11.35 1.54 -12.26
N LEU A 201 10.68 0.60 -11.59
CA LEU A 201 9.72 0.92 -10.54
C LEU A 201 10.39 1.62 -9.35
N VAL A 202 11.53 1.12 -8.86
CA VAL A 202 12.27 1.77 -7.75
C VAL A 202 12.63 3.21 -8.11
N ARG A 203 13.12 3.47 -9.32
CA ARG A 203 13.42 4.84 -9.79
C ARG A 203 12.22 5.79 -9.78
N LEU A 204 11.01 5.26 -9.97
CA LEU A 204 9.77 6.05 -9.96
C LEU A 204 9.13 6.13 -8.56
N GLY A 205 9.54 5.26 -7.64
CA GLY A 205 9.00 5.17 -6.29
C GLY A 205 9.85 5.88 -5.21
N LEU A 206 11.10 6.23 -5.53
CA LEU A 206 11.95 7.14 -4.75
C LEU A 206 11.51 8.60 -4.94
#